data_AF-A0A286U4A1-F1
#
_entry.id   AF-A0A286U4A1-F1
#
_cell.length_a   1.000
_cell.length_b   1.000
_cell.length_c   1.000
_cell.angle_alpha   90.00
_cell.angle_beta   90.00
_cell.angle_gamma   90.00
#
_symmetry.space_group_name_H-M   'P 1'
#
loop_
_entity.id
_entity.type
_entity.pdbx_description
1 polymer ?
#
loop_
_entity_poly.entity_id
_entity_poly.type
_entity_poly.pdbx_seq_one_letter_code
_entity_poly.pdbx_strand_id
1 'polypeptide(L)'
;MKKLTIALPDNILDGLEGEKDMVLEEALLEGIRFLKRKRALNKYCDGKISFGRASELAGIPEDELAMQAFSLGIEPSISENTLKEELGIE
;
A
#
# COMPACT_ATOMS: atom_id res chain seq x y z
N MET A 1 -14.68 13.92 -12.53
CA MET A 1 -14.30 12.50 -12.41
C MET A 1 -13.42 12.10 -13.58
N LYS A 2 -12.42 11.23 -13.37
CA LYS A 2 -11.68 10.58 -14.46
C LYS A 2 -12.37 9.25 -14.78
N LYS A 3 -12.53 8.91 -16.07
CA LYS A 3 -13.14 7.65 -16.52
C LYS A 3 -12.05 6.73 -17.06
N LEU A 4 -12.00 5.50 -16.54
CA LEU A 4 -11.19 4.41 -17.07
C LEU A 4 -12.14 3.26 -17.40
N THR A 5 -11.97 2.63 -18.55
CA THR A 5 -12.73 1.43 -18.95
C THR A 5 -11.75 0.28 -19.07
N ILE A 6 -12.05 -0.82 -18.37
CA ILE A 6 -11.26 -2.04 -18.37
C ILE A 6 -12.13 -3.20 -18.87
N ALA A 7 -11.55 -4.07 -19.71
CA ALA A 7 -12.16 -5.33 -20.07
C ALA A 7 -11.70 -6.38 -19.06
N LEU A 8 -12.65 -7.07 -18.43
CA LEU A 8 -12.40 -8.13 -17.48
C LEU A 8 -12.84 -9.46 -18.11
N PRO A 9 -12.13 -10.57 -17.85
CA PRO A 9 -12.58 -11.88 -18.26
C PRO A 9 -13.87 -12.27 -17.52
N ASP A 10 -14.73 -13.03 -18.21
CA ASP A 10 -16.09 -13.35 -17.75
C ASP A 10 -16.09 -14.06 -16.39
N ASN A 11 -15.10 -14.91 -16.13
CA ASN A 11 -14.96 -15.64 -14.88
C ASN A 11 -14.77 -14.75 -13.63
N ILE A 12 -14.39 -13.48 -13.78
CA ILE A 12 -14.34 -12.51 -12.68
C ILE A 12 -15.73 -11.89 -12.43
N LEU A 13 -16.57 -11.84 -13.46
CA LEU A 13 -17.90 -11.25 -13.44
C LEU A 13 -18.99 -12.27 -13.08
N ASP A 14 -18.71 -13.56 -13.28
CA ASP A 14 -19.60 -14.68 -12.96
C ASP A 14 -19.99 -14.66 -11.48
N GLY A 15 -21.31 -14.69 -11.20
CA GLY A 15 -21.83 -14.74 -9.84
C GLY A 15 -21.94 -13.38 -9.15
N LEU A 16 -21.65 -12.28 -9.84
CA LEU A 16 -21.82 -10.90 -9.35
C LEU A 16 -23.11 -10.24 -9.87
N GLU A 17 -24.06 -11.00 -10.40
CA GLU A 17 -25.28 -10.47 -11.00
C GLU A 17 -26.11 -9.65 -9.98
N GLY A 18 -26.38 -8.40 -10.30
CA GLY A 18 -27.16 -7.49 -9.44
C GLY A 18 -26.32 -6.66 -8.45
N GLU A 19 -25.07 -7.03 -8.19
CA GLU A 19 -24.18 -6.32 -7.25
C GLU A 19 -22.79 -5.98 -7.84
N LYS A 20 -22.55 -6.33 -9.10
CA LYS A 20 -21.29 -6.15 -9.85
C LYS A 20 -20.58 -4.84 -9.60
N ASP A 21 -21.27 -3.72 -9.74
CA ASP A 21 -20.64 -2.40 -9.61
C ASP A 21 -20.12 -2.16 -8.19
N MET A 22 -20.90 -2.49 -7.17
CA MET A 22 -20.53 -2.32 -5.77
C MET A 22 -19.36 -3.24 -5.39
N VAL A 23 -19.45 -4.53 -5.72
CA VAL A 23 -18.40 -5.51 -5.39
C VAL A 23 -17.10 -5.19 -6.11
N LEU A 24 -17.16 -4.82 -7.40
CA LEU A 24 -15.96 -4.45 -8.15
C LEU A 24 -15.37 -3.13 -7.66
N GLU A 25 -16.18 -2.14 -7.28
CA GLU A 25 -15.68 -0.89 -6.71
C GLU A 25 -14.93 -1.14 -5.40
N GLU A 26 -15.50 -1.93 -4.49
CA GLU A 26 -14.87 -2.30 -3.22
C GLU A 26 -13.58 -3.10 -3.46
N ALA A 27 -13.63 -4.13 -4.32
CA ALA A 27 -12.47 -4.94 -4.65
C ALA A 27 -11.34 -4.13 -5.30
N LEU A 28 -11.68 -3.18 -6.19
CA LEU A 28 -10.70 -2.28 -6.81
C LEU A 28 -10.09 -1.33 -5.78
N LEU A 29 -10.90 -0.76 -4.88
CA LEU A 29 -10.42 0.14 -3.84
C LEU A 29 -9.42 -0.57 -2.92
N GLU A 30 -9.80 -1.74 -2.41
CA GLU A 30 -8.95 -2.55 -1.53
C GLU A 30 -7.72 -3.09 -2.25
N GLY A 31 -7.88 -3.59 -3.47
CA GLY A 31 -6.79 -4.07 -4.31
C GLY A 31 -5.76 -2.99 -4.62
N ILE A 32 -6.21 -1.77 -4.97
CA ILE A 32 -5.32 -0.64 -5.23
C ILE A 32 -4.56 -0.25 -3.96
N ARG A 33 -5.24 -0.15 -2.82
CA ARG A 33 -4.62 0.14 -1.52
C ARG A 33 -3.54 -0.89 -1.19
N PHE A 34 -3.87 -2.17 -1.27
CA PHE A 34 -2.92 -3.27 -1.06
C PHE A 34 -1.70 -3.17 -1.99
N LEU A 35 -1.93 -2.98 -3.29
CA LEU A 35 -0.85 -2.91 -4.27
C LEU A 35 0.06 -1.69 -4.07
N LYS A 36 -0.47 -0.54 -3.64
CA LYS A 36 0.34 0.64 -3.32
C LYS A 36 1.29 0.35 -2.16
N ARG A 37 0.78 -0.22 -1.06
CA ARG A 37 1.58 -0.57 0.13
C ARG A 37 2.66 -1.60 -0.22
N LYS A 38 2.27 -2.70 -0.86
CA LYS A 38 3.21 -3.76 -1.29
C LYS A 38 4.33 -3.21 -2.19
N ARG A 39 3.99 -2.38 -3.18
CA ARG A 39 4.99 -1.80 -4.09
C ARG A 39 5.92 -0.80 -3.39
N ALA A 40 5.41 -0.03 -2.43
CA ALA A 40 6.22 0.87 -1.63
C ALA A 40 7.23 0.10 -0.77
N LEU A 41 6.78 -0.93 -0.05
CA LEU A 41 7.65 -1.79 0.76
C LEU A 41 8.70 -2.51 -0.09
N ASN A 42 8.32 -3.04 -1.25
CA ASN A 42 9.30 -3.68 -2.16
C ASN A 42 10.40 -2.70 -2.58
N LYS A 43 10.05 -1.45 -2.92
CA LYS A 43 11.06 -0.43 -3.27
C LYS A 43 11.97 -0.09 -2.10
N TYR A 44 11.42 -0.05 -0.89
CA TYR A 44 12.19 0.15 0.34
C TYR A 44 13.17 -1.02 0.58
N CYS A 45 12.68 -2.26 0.52
CA CYS A 45 13.50 -3.47 0.70
C CYS A 45 14.60 -3.60 -0.36
N ASP A 46 14.33 -3.16 -1.59
CA ASP A 46 15.32 -3.08 -2.67
C ASP A 46 16.36 -1.96 -2.47
N GLY A 47 16.27 -1.16 -1.39
CA GLY A 47 17.15 -0.03 -1.11
C GLY A 47 16.96 1.18 -2.03
N LYS A 48 15.85 1.24 -2.79
CA LYS A 48 15.61 2.29 -3.79
C LYS A 48 15.06 3.58 -3.20
N ILE A 49 14.42 3.51 -2.04
CA ILE A 49 13.76 4.64 -1.35
C ILE A 49 13.92 4.49 0.17
N SER A 50 13.82 5.60 0.90
CA SER A 50 13.72 5.58 2.37
C SER A 50 12.36 5.04 2.85
N PHE A 51 12.28 4.70 4.14
CA PHE A 51 11.05 4.22 4.76
C PHE A 51 9.95 5.29 4.74
N GLY A 52 10.27 6.54 5.11
CA GLY A 52 9.31 7.64 5.00
C GLY A 52 8.81 7.89 3.57
N ARG A 53 9.69 7.77 2.56
CA ARG A 53 9.24 7.84 1.16
C ARG A 53 8.34 6.67 0.77
N ALA A 54 8.52 5.50 1.37
CA ALA A 54 7.61 4.36 1.18
C ALA A 54 6.24 4.64 1.79
N SER A 55 6.18 5.25 2.98
CA SER A 55 4.96 5.71 3.65
C SER A 55 4.16 6.69 2.80
N GLU A 56 4.81 7.73 2.27
CA GLU A 56 4.17 8.67 1.34
C GLU A 56 3.59 8.00 0.08
N LEU A 57 4.32 7.06 -0.52
CA LEU A 57 3.87 6.33 -1.71
C LEU A 57 2.72 5.38 -1.40
N ALA A 58 2.76 4.73 -0.23
CA ALA A 58 1.70 3.88 0.28
C ALA A 58 0.44 4.72 0.57
N GLY A 59 0.61 5.96 1.02
CA GLY A 59 -0.47 6.88 1.41
C GLY A 59 -1.07 6.51 2.76
N ILE A 60 -0.24 5.96 3.66
CA ILE A 60 -0.58 5.65 5.05
C ILE A 60 0.54 6.19 5.95
N PRO A 61 0.28 6.46 7.22
CA PRO A 61 1.31 6.84 8.20
C PRO A 61 2.48 5.85 8.32
N GLU A 62 3.63 6.32 8.80
CA GLU A 62 4.84 5.48 8.96
C GLU A 62 4.67 4.35 9.97
N ASP A 63 3.96 4.59 11.07
CA ASP A 63 3.64 3.59 12.10
C ASP A 63 2.74 2.47 11.54
N GLU A 64 1.72 2.82 10.76
CA GLU A 64 0.87 1.84 10.08
C GLU A 64 1.67 1.01 9.05
N LEU A 65 2.56 1.66 8.30
CA LEU A 65 3.44 0.96 7.35
C LEU A 65 4.42 0.04 8.08
N ALA A 66 4.93 0.45 9.25
CA ALA A 66 5.85 -0.33 10.06
C ALA A 66 5.19 -1.60 10.57
N MET A 67 3.96 -1.52 11.10
CA MET A 67 3.20 -2.72 11.50
C MET A 67 3.04 -3.72 10.35
N GLN A 68 2.77 -3.24 9.14
CA GLN A 68 2.66 -4.10 7.96
C GLN A 68 4.01 -4.70 7.56
N ALA A 69 5.10 -3.93 7.60
CA ALA A 69 6.45 -4.43 7.37
C ALA A 69 6.81 -5.55 8.36
N PHE A 70 6.56 -5.35 9.66
CA PHE A 70 6.80 -6.36 10.68
C PHE A 70 5.99 -7.64 10.44
N SER A 71 4.72 -7.54 10.03
CA SER A 71 3.91 -8.72 9.70
C SER A 71 4.46 -9.55 8.53
N LEU A 72 5.30 -8.94 7.69
CA LEU A 72 5.98 -9.56 6.55
C LEU A 72 7.41 -10.00 6.89
N GLY A 73 7.83 -9.90 8.16
CA GLY A 73 9.19 -10.21 8.60
C GLY A 73 10.25 -9.20 8.14
N ILE A 74 9.82 -8.00 7.75
CA ILE A 74 10.70 -6.90 7.38
C ILE A 74 10.88 -6.05 8.64
N GLU A 75 12.09 -5.99 9.17
CA GLU A 75 12.46 -5.00 10.18
C GLU A 75 12.86 -3.71 9.46
N PRO A 76 12.06 -2.63 9.53
CA PRO A 76 12.48 -1.35 8.99
C PRO A 76 13.75 -0.94 9.74
N SER A 77 14.83 -0.69 9.00
CA SER A 77 16.00 -0.05 9.55
C SER A 77 15.57 1.31 10.12
N ILE A 78 15.47 1.43 11.44
CA ILE A 78 15.34 2.72 12.10
C ILE A 78 16.61 3.48 11.74
N SER A 79 16.51 4.38 10.78
CA SER A 79 17.64 5.24 10.42
C SER A 79 17.89 6.19 11.59
N GLU A 80 19.14 6.62 11.80
CA GLU A 80 19.44 7.59 12.86
C GLU A 80 18.58 8.86 12.74
N ASN A 81 18.20 9.25 11.53
CA ASN A 81 17.27 10.37 11.29
C ASN A 81 15.86 10.07 11.83
N THR A 82 15.33 8.88 11.58
CA THR A 82 14.02 8.44 12.13
C THR A 82 14.06 8.41 13.64
N LEU A 83 15.17 7.96 14.24
CA LEU A 83 15.34 7.94 15.70
C LEU A 83 15.38 9.36 16.29
N LYS A 84 16.04 10.29 15.59
CA LYS A 84 16.14 11.70 15.98
C LYS A 84 14.79 12.43 15.92
N GLU A 85 14.03 12.20 14.84
CA GLU A 85 12.70 12.77 14.65
C GLU A 85 11.72 12.29 15.73
N GLU A 86 11.72 10.99 16.06
CA GLU A 86 10.85 10.40 17.09
C GLU A 86 11.26 10.79 18.52
N LEU A 87 12.55 10.96 18.79
CA LEU A 87 13.04 11.39 20.12
C LEU A 87 12.99 12.92 20.32
N GLY A 88 12.63 13.69 19.29
CA GLY A 88 12.65 15.15 19.32
C GLY A 88 14.06 15.73 19.52
N ILE A 89 15.08 15.04 19.03
CA ILE A 89 16.48 15.42 19.16
C ILE A 89 16.97 15.84 17.77
N GLU A 90 17.23 17.14 17.55
CA GLU A 90 17.87 17.67 16.33
C GLU A 90 19.32 17.15 16.16
#